data_AF-A0A957RPA0-F1
#
_entry.id   AF-A0A957RPA0-F1
#
_cell.length_a   1.000
_cell.length_b   1.000
_cell.length_c   1.000
_cell.angle_alpha   90.00
_cell.angle_beta   90.00
_cell.angle_gamma   90.00
#
_symmetry.space_group_name_H-M   'P 1'
#
loop_
_entity.id
_entity.type
_entity.pdbx_description
1 polymer ?
#
loop_
_entity_poly.entity_id
_entity_poly.type
_entity_poly.pdbx_seq_one_letter_code
_entity_poly.pdbx_strand_id
1 'polypeptide(L)'
;MLSYHTCPLAMLGGKKTGGMNVYVRDLSRALAAMGIAVDVFTRSQDDCAPRVVHDLGPGARVMHIPAGPERPLPVDETVQYIGEFVDNILDFAAREGLRYDVIHSHYWQSGLAAEALRAAWPGTPIVHMFHTLGHMKNQ
;
A
#
# COMPACT_ATOMS: atom_id res chain seq x y z
N MET A 1 -5.95 -0.90 1.77
CA MET A 1 -5.16 0.33 1.59
C MET A 1 -3.96 0.06 0.68
N LEU A 2 -3.55 1.03 -0.11
CA LEU A 2 -2.36 0.96 -0.96
C LEU A 2 -1.31 1.98 -0.49
N SER A 3 -0.14 1.48 -0.10
CA SER A 3 1.03 2.28 0.29
C SER A 3 2.25 1.75 -0.47
N TYR A 4 2.25 1.97 -1.79
CA TYR A 4 3.18 1.28 -2.70
C TYR A 4 4.65 1.62 -2.43
N HIS A 5 4.97 2.90 -2.27
CA HIS A 5 6.36 3.38 -2.30
C HIS A 5 7.11 3.24 -0.97
N THR A 6 6.40 2.98 0.12
CA THR A 6 6.99 2.85 1.46
C THR A 6 6.09 2.03 2.37
N CYS A 7 6.69 1.24 3.26
CA CYS A 7 5.94 0.41 4.21
C CYS A 7 5.50 1.25 5.42
N PRO A 8 4.22 1.17 5.86
CA PRO A 8 3.74 1.90 7.05
C PRO A 8 4.41 1.44 8.36
N LEU A 9 5.05 0.26 8.34
CA LEU A 9 5.80 -0.30 9.48
C LEU A 9 7.32 -0.03 9.39
N ALA A 10 7.80 0.67 8.36
CA ALA A 10 9.20 1.05 8.28
C ALA A 10 9.61 1.84 9.54
N MET A 11 10.78 1.51 10.12
CA MET A 11 11.24 2.11 11.37
C MET A 11 11.22 3.65 11.31
N LEU A 12 10.61 4.28 12.32
CA LEU A 12 10.59 5.72 12.51
C LEU A 12 12.03 6.27 12.62
N GLY A 13 12.35 7.32 11.87
CA GLY A 13 13.67 7.98 11.90
C GLY A 13 14.67 7.52 10.82
N GLY A 14 14.32 6.54 9.98
CA GLY A 14 15.10 6.24 8.77
C GLY A 14 14.95 7.33 7.70
N LYS A 15 15.94 7.47 6.79
CA LYS A 15 15.97 8.46 5.70
C LYS A 15 14.73 8.45 4.76
N LYS A 16 13.80 7.49 4.91
CA LYS A 16 12.59 7.31 4.07
C LYS A 16 11.28 7.17 4.88
N THR A 17 11.29 7.48 6.18
CA THR A 17 10.10 7.34 7.03
C THR A 17 9.46 8.71 7.27
N GLY A 18 8.33 8.97 6.60
CA GLY A 18 7.64 10.26 6.62
C GLY A 18 6.30 10.23 7.37
N GLY A 19 5.63 11.39 7.42
CA GLY A 19 4.31 11.53 8.04
C GLY A 19 3.23 10.63 7.42
N MET A 20 3.39 10.24 6.15
CA MET A 20 2.49 9.30 5.49
C MET A 20 2.50 7.91 6.15
N ASN A 21 3.68 7.38 6.52
CA ASN A 21 3.79 6.04 7.10
C ASN A 21 3.02 5.97 8.42
N VAL A 22 3.21 7.01 9.26
CA VAL A 22 2.48 7.21 10.51
C VAL A 22 0.98 7.32 10.25
N TYR A 23 0.57 8.15 9.30
CA TYR A 23 -0.83 8.34 8.94
C TYR A 23 -1.51 7.02 8.54
N VAL A 24 -0.91 6.26 7.62
CA VAL A 24 -1.49 4.98 7.14
C VAL A 24 -1.56 3.96 8.27
N ARG A 25 -0.50 3.84 9.08
CA ARG A 25 -0.45 2.94 10.23
C ARG A 25 -1.55 3.26 11.24
N ASP A 26 -1.68 4.52 11.64
CA ASP A 26 -2.60 4.92 12.71
C ASP A 26 -4.05 4.93 12.22
N LEU A 27 -4.29 5.31 10.95
CA LEU A 27 -5.60 5.18 10.32
C LEU A 27 -6.04 3.71 10.22
N SER A 28 -5.14 2.81 9.81
CA SER A 28 -5.45 1.37 9.72
C SER A 28 -5.86 0.80 11.07
N ARG A 29 -5.12 1.18 12.13
CA ARG A 29 -5.43 0.80 13.52
C ARG A 29 -6.79 1.33 13.98
N ALA A 30 -7.08 2.60 13.71
CA ALA A 30 -8.34 3.21 14.08
C ALA A 30 -9.54 2.55 13.39
N LEU A 31 -9.43 2.26 12.09
CA LEU A 31 -10.47 1.55 11.33
C LEU A 31 -10.69 0.13 11.87
N ALA A 32 -9.60 -0.60 12.16
CA ALA A 32 -9.69 -1.93 12.76
C ALA A 32 -10.36 -1.91 14.13
N ALA A 33 -10.07 -0.91 14.97
CA ALA A 33 -10.75 -0.73 16.25
C ALA A 33 -12.26 -0.43 16.11
N MET A 34 -12.69 0.07 14.94
CA MET A 34 -14.09 0.27 14.58
C MET A 34 -14.75 -0.99 13.96
N GLY A 35 -14.02 -2.12 13.89
CA GLY A 35 -14.51 -3.36 13.31
C GLY A 35 -14.37 -3.46 11.79
N ILE A 36 -13.62 -2.55 11.16
CA ILE A 36 -13.36 -2.57 9.71
C ILE A 36 -12.06 -3.33 9.45
N ALA A 37 -12.13 -4.41 8.68
CA ALA A 37 -10.93 -5.16 8.30
C ALA A 37 -10.04 -4.35 7.33
N VAL A 38 -8.73 -4.31 7.59
CA VAL A 38 -7.78 -3.52 6.79
C VAL A 38 -6.57 -4.34 6.36
N ASP A 39 -6.45 -4.54 5.05
CA ASP A 39 -5.22 -5.03 4.43
C ASP A 39 -4.47 -3.85 3.82
N VAL A 40 -3.21 -3.63 4.25
CA VAL A 40 -2.33 -2.61 3.68
C VAL A 40 -1.32 -3.25 2.76
N PHE A 41 -1.46 -3.02 1.45
CA PHE A 41 -0.51 -3.51 0.46
C PHE A 41 0.63 -2.51 0.28
N THR A 42 1.86 -3.03 0.35
CA THR A 42 3.09 -2.28 0.11
C THR A 42 4.05 -3.11 -0.73
N ARG A 43 4.90 -2.45 -1.51
CA ARG A 43 5.90 -3.17 -2.32
C ARG A 43 6.93 -3.81 -1.39
N SER A 44 7.26 -5.07 -1.65
CA SER A 44 8.35 -5.74 -0.97
C SER A 44 9.71 -5.09 -1.29
N GLN A 45 10.51 -4.89 -0.25
CA GLN A 45 11.85 -4.30 -0.35
C GLN A 45 12.93 -5.20 0.24
N ASP A 46 12.57 -6.42 0.63
CA ASP A 46 13.45 -7.43 1.23
C ASP A 46 12.78 -8.79 1.03
N ASP A 47 13.45 -9.72 0.33
CA ASP A 47 12.93 -11.06 0.04
C ASP A 47 12.89 -11.96 1.28
N CYS A 48 13.63 -11.60 2.33
CA CYS A 48 13.63 -12.27 3.61
C CYS A 48 12.52 -11.74 4.54
N ALA A 49 11.87 -10.63 4.18
CA ALA A 49 10.79 -10.07 4.99
C ALA A 49 9.52 -10.92 4.93
N PRO A 50 8.78 -11.07 6.05
CA PRO A 50 7.50 -11.76 6.02
C PRO A 50 6.52 -11.10 5.05
N ARG A 51 5.87 -11.94 4.22
CA ARG A 51 4.85 -11.50 3.26
C ARG A 51 3.66 -10.84 3.93
N VAL A 52 3.27 -11.32 5.11
CA VAL A 52 2.15 -10.80 5.89
C VAL A 52 2.64 -10.51 7.32
N VAL A 53 2.37 -9.30 7.80
CA VAL A 53 2.76 -8.83 9.13
C VAL A 53 1.52 -8.32 9.87
N HIS A 54 1.37 -8.72 11.13
CA HIS A 54 0.19 -8.44 11.97
C HIS A 54 0.43 -7.34 13.03
N ASP A 55 1.50 -6.56 12.91
CA ASP A 55 1.93 -5.53 13.87
C ASP A 55 0.99 -4.30 13.93
N LEU A 56 -0.02 -4.25 13.06
CA LEU A 56 -1.11 -3.27 13.15
C LEU A 56 -2.16 -3.64 14.21
N GLY A 57 -2.11 -4.84 14.77
CA GLY A 57 -3.09 -5.34 15.74
C GLY A 57 -4.26 -6.09 15.09
N PRO A 58 -5.22 -6.59 15.90
CA PRO A 58 -6.33 -7.38 15.39
C PRO A 58 -7.15 -6.59 14.35
N GLY A 59 -7.52 -7.25 13.24
CA GLY A 59 -8.32 -6.64 12.17
C GLY A 59 -7.52 -5.79 11.17
N ALA A 60 -6.21 -5.61 11.36
CA ALA A 60 -5.35 -4.96 10.38
C ALA A 60 -4.04 -5.71 10.15
N ARG A 61 -3.57 -5.76 8.90
CA ARG A 61 -2.28 -6.37 8.54
C ARG A 61 -1.62 -5.65 7.37
N VAL A 62 -0.29 -5.81 7.28
CA VAL A 62 0.52 -5.30 6.18
C VAL A 62 0.97 -6.45 5.31
N MET A 63 0.90 -6.26 4.00
CA MET A 63 1.24 -7.25 2.99
C MET A 63 2.35 -6.73 2.09
N HIS A 64 3.49 -7.42 2.09
CA HIS A 64 4.65 -7.13 1.26
C HIS A 64 4.53 -7.88 -0.06
N ILE A 65 4.07 -7.18 -1.09
CA ILE A 65 3.82 -7.72 -2.41
C ILE A 65 5.09 -7.63 -3.26
N PRO A 66 5.62 -8.75 -3.79
CA PRO A 66 6.74 -8.70 -4.72
C PRO A 66 6.35 -7.91 -5.98
N ALA A 67 7.22 -7.01 -6.42
CA ALA A 67 7.06 -6.24 -7.64
C ALA A 67 8.41 -5.66 -8.07
N GLY A 68 9.03 -6.28 -9.08
CA GLY A 68 10.42 -6.05 -9.42
C GLY A 68 11.39 -6.49 -8.31
N PRO A 69 12.64 -6.00 -8.32
CA PRO A 69 13.68 -6.43 -7.38
C PRO A 69 13.30 -6.16 -5.90
N GLU A 70 13.25 -7.19 -5.05
CA GLU A 70 12.91 -7.07 -3.62
C GLU A 70 14.04 -6.46 -2.78
N ARG A 71 14.41 -5.23 -3.14
CA ARG A 71 15.39 -4.37 -2.48
C ARG A 71 14.89 -2.93 -2.51
N PRO A 72 15.45 -2.03 -1.69
CA PRO A 72 15.14 -0.61 -1.78
C PRO A 72 15.53 -0.05 -3.16
N LEU A 73 14.60 0.65 -3.80
CA LEU A 73 14.79 1.37 -5.06
C LEU A 73 14.53 2.87 -4.89
N PRO A 74 15.05 3.73 -5.79
CA PRO A 74 14.55 5.08 -5.98
C PRO A 74 13.06 5.07 -6.35
N VAL A 75 12.31 6.05 -5.86
CA VAL A 75 10.84 6.14 -6.07
C VAL A 75 10.50 6.17 -7.56
N ASP A 76 11.30 6.87 -8.35
CA ASP A 76 11.08 7.07 -9.77
C ASP A 76 11.24 5.76 -10.55
N GLU A 77 12.15 4.89 -10.11
CA GLU A 77 12.37 3.57 -10.71
C GLU A 77 11.25 2.58 -10.37
N THR A 78 10.55 2.75 -9.24
CA THR A 78 9.51 1.78 -8.85
C THR A 78 8.25 1.87 -9.71
N VAL A 79 8.07 2.94 -10.47
CA VAL A 79 6.87 3.17 -11.31
C VAL A 79 6.65 2.06 -12.33
N GLN A 80 7.73 1.55 -12.93
CA GLN A 80 7.67 0.51 -13.95
C GLN A 80 7.13 -0.84 -13.43
N TYR A 81 7.14 -1.06 -12.11
CA TYR A 81 6.68 -2.29 -11.48
C TYR A 81 5.25 -2.21 -10.91
N ILE A 82 4.53 -1.11 -11.15
CA ILE A 82 3.16 -0.95 -10.65
C ILE A 82 2.21 -2.00 -11.25
N GLY A 83 2.40 -2.39 -12.52
CA GLY A 83 1.61 -3.46 -13.14
C GLY A 83 1.79 -4.80 -12.42
N GLU A 84 3.05 -5.22 -12.21
CA GLU A 84 3.37 -6.44 -11.48
C GLU A 84 2.84 -6.42 -10.04
N PHE A 85 2.90 -5.27 -9.37
CA PHE A 85 2.31 -5.09 -8.05
C PHE A 85 0.79 -5.31 -8.04
N VAL A 86 0.09 -4.78 -9.04
CA VAL A 86 -1.36 -4.96 -9.20
C VAL A 86 -1.70 -6.43 -9.44
N ASP A 87 -1.00 -7.08 -10.37
CA ASP A 87 -1.23 -8.49 -10.71
C ASP A 87 -1.03 -9.39 -9.48
N ASN A 88 0.03 -9.16 -8.71
CA ASN A 88 0.31 -9.94 -7.50
C ASN A 88 -0.69 -9.65 -6.36
N ILE A 89 -1.29 -8.46 -6.28
CA ILE A 89 -2.43 -8.20 -5.37
C ILE A 89 -3.66 -9.00 -5.79
N LEU A 90 -3.97 -9.04 -7.08
CA LEU A 90 -5.12 -9.77 -7.61
C LEU A 90 -4.97 -11.27 -7.36
N ASP A 91 -3.79 -11.82 -7.65
CA ASP A 91 -3.45 -13.22 -7.37
C ASP A 91 -3.57 -13.55 -5.89
N PHE A 92 -3.04 -12.68 -5.03
CA PHE A 92 -3.14 -12.85 -3.58
C PHE A 92 -4.60 -12.84 -3.13
N ALA A 93 -5.39 -11.84 -3.56
CA ALA A 93 -6.79 -11.73 -3.18
C ALA A 93 -7.62 -12.93 -3.66
N ALA A 94 -7.35 -13.44 -4.86
CA ALA A 94 -8.01 -14.61 -5.41
C ALA A 94 -7.69 -15.89 -4.59
N ARG A 95 -6.41 -16.10 -4.23
CA ARG A 95 -5.97 -17.26 -3.45
C ARG A 95 -6.58 -17.29 -2.05
N GLU A 96 -6.68 -16.13 -1.42
CA GLU A 96 -7.24 -16.00 -0.07
C GLU A 96 -8.77 -15.84 -0.06
N GLY A 97 -9.42 -15.79 -1.23
CA GLY A 97 -10.87 -15.58 -1.34
C GLY A 97 -11.34 -14.21 -0.83
N LEU A 98 -10.49 -13.19 -0.92
CA LEU A 98 -10.73 -11.85 -0.40
C LEU A 98 -11.47 -10.97 -1.43
N ARG A 99 -12.34 -10.11 -0.90
CA ARG A 99 -12.97 -9.02 -1.64
C ARG A 99 -12.86 -7.73 -0.83
N TYR A 100 -12.72 -6.61 -1.53
CA TYR A 100 -12.54 -5.31 -0.92
C TYR A 100 -13.69 -4.38 -1.28
N ASP A 101 -14.26 -3.74 -0.26
CA ASP A 101 -15.36 -2.79 -0.44
C ASP A 101 -14.86 -1.39 -0.80
N VAL A 102 -13.60 -1.06 -0.51
CA VAL A 102 -12.99 0.26 -0.76
C VAL A 102 -11.50 0.11 -1.08
N ILE A 103 -11.03 0.85 -2.09
CA ILE A 103 -9.60 1.04 -2.36
C ILE A 103 -9.17 2.40 -1.82
N HIS A 104 -8.49 2.42 -0.67
CA HIS A 104 -7.89 3.66 -0.14
C HIS A 104 -6.42 3.73 -0.54
N SER A 105 -6.06 4.65 -1.44
CA SER A 105 -4.72 4.82 -1.97
C SER A 105 -4.00 6.04 -1.41
N HIS A 106 -2.71 5.87 -1.13
CA HIS A 106 -1.87 6.92 -0.53
C HIS A 106 -0.66 7.19 -1.42
N TYR A 107 -0.51 8.43 -1.88
CA TYR A 107 0.49 8.92 -2.84
C TYR A 107 0.23 8.50 -4.29
N TRP A 108 0.80 9.26 -5.24
CA TRP A 108 0.43 9.19 -6.65
C TRP A 108 0.64 7.80 -7.28
N GLN A 109 1.73 7.09 -6.94
CA GLN A 109 1.98 5.73 -7.46
C GLN A 109 0.90 4.74 -7.01
N SER A 110 0.43 4.86 -5.76
CA SER A 110 -0.68 4.05 -5.27
C SER A 110 -2.01 4.41 -5.94
N GLY A 111 -2.15 5.64 -6.44
CA GLY A 111 -3.29 6.06 -7.26
C GLY A 111 -3.35 5.30 -8.58
N LEU A 112 -2.21 5.18 -9.28
CA LEU A 112 -2.11 4.38 -10.51
C LEU A 112 -2.47 2.92 -10.26
N ALA A 113 -1.94 2.33 -9.17
CA ALA A 113 -2.30 0.98 -8.76
C ALA A 113 -3.81 0.84 -8.44
N ALA A 114 -4.41 1.84 -7.79
CA ALA A 114 -5.84 1.85 -7.48
C ALA A 114 -6.73 1.87 -8.73
N GLU A 115 -6.37 2.67 -9.74
CA GLU A 115 -7.11 2.72 -11.00
C GLU A 115 -7.11 1.35 -11.71
N ALA A 116 -5.95 0.70 -11.76
CA ALA A 116 -5.82 -0.64 -12.34
C ALA A 116 -6.61 -1.69 -11.54
N LEU A 117 -6.51 -1.69 -10.21
CA LEU A 117 -7.27 -2.60 -9.35
C LEU A 117 -8.79 -2.39 -9.47
N ARG A 118 -9.26 -1.14 -9.59
CA ARG A 118 -10.69 -0.84 -9.80
C ARG A 118 -11.21 -1.43 -11.12
N ALA A 119 -10.39 -1.49 -12.16
CA ALA A 119 -10.78 -2.13 -13.42
C ALA A 119 -11.03 -3.64 -13.23
N ALA A 120 -10.25 -4.29 -12.37
CA ALA A 120 -10.43 -5.71 -12.02
C ALA A 120 -11.53 -5.96 -10.96
N TRP A 121 -11.82 -4.97 -10.11
CA TRP A 121 -12.87 -5.03 -9.08
C TRP A 121 -13.98 -4.00 -9.35
N PRO A 122 -14.82 -4.22 -10.39
CA PRO A 122 -15.81 -3.26 -10.82
C PRO A 122 -16.79 -2.90 -9.71
N GLY A 123 -17.06 -1.60 -9.55
CA GLY A 123 -17.93 -1.06 -8.51
C GLY A 123 -17.22 -0.68 -7.21
N THR A 124 -15.95 -1.04 -7.02
CA THR A 124 -15.19 -0.68 -5.82
C THR A 124 -14.78 0.80 -5.86
N PRO A 125 -15.22 1.66 -4.93
CA PRO A 125 -14.83 3.06 -4.90
C PRO A 125 -13.35 3.24 -4.53
N ILE A 126 -12.74 4.28 -5.11
CA ILE A 126 -11.40 4.74 -4.74
C ILE A 126 -11.51 5.96 -3.83
N VAL A 127 -10.85 5.91 -2.68
CA VAL A 127 -10.54 7.08 -1.84
C VAL A 127 -9.05 7.36 -2.00
N HIS A 128 -8.69 8.56 -2.47
CA HIS A 128 -7.29 8.89 -2.76
C HIS A 128 -6.77 10.01 -1.84
N MET A 129 -5.60 9.78 -1.26
CA MET A 129 -4.88 10.76 -0.45
C MET A 129 -3.52 11.05 -1.09
N PHE A 130 -3.35 12.26 -1.60
CA PHE A 130 -2.12 12.66 -2.30
C PHE A 130 -0.90 12.75 -1.36
N HIS A 131 -1.09 13.22 -0.13
CA HIS A 131 -0.06 13.56 0.89
C HIS A 131 0.92 14.67 0.50
N THR A 132 1.33 14.75 -0.75
CA THR A 132 2.15 15.84 -1.32
C THR A 132 1.83 15.96 -2.80
N LEU A 133 1.64 17.19 -3.28
CA LEU A 133 1.51 17.51 -4.69
C LEU A 133 2.83 18.10 -5.18
N GLY A 134 3.45 17.47 -6.19
CA GLY A 134 4.76 17.91 -6.71
C GLY A 134 4.74 19.36 -7.19
N HIS A 135 3.62 19.81 -7.77
CA HIS A 135 3.44 21.20 -8.19
C HIS A 135 3.56 22.20 -7.02
N MET A 136 2.96 21.90 -5.87
CA MET A 136 3.02 22.78 -4.68
C MET A 136 4.40 22.78 -4.01
N LYS A 137 5.19 21.72 -4.20
CA LYS A 137 6.54 21.61 -3.62
C LYS A 137 7.59 22.38 -4.42
N ASN A 138 7.30 22.64 -5.70
CA ASN A 138 8.17 23.33 -6.63
C ASN A 138 7.77 24.81 -6.82
N GLN A 139 6.86 25.31 -5.99
CA GLN A 139 6.54 26.73 -5.81
C GLN A 139 7.30 27.27 -4.60
#